data_AF-A0A662XGZ7-F1
#
_entry.id   AF-A0A662XGZ7-F1
#
_cell.length_a   1.000
_cell.length_b   1.000
_cell.length_c   1.000
_cell.angle_alpha   90.00
_cell.angle_beta   90.00
_cell.angle_gamma   90.00
#
_symmetry.space_group_name_H-M   'P 1'
#
loop_
_entity.id
_entity.type
_entity.pdbx_description
1 polymer ?
#
loop_
_entity_poly.entity_id
_entity_poly.type
_entity_poly.pdbx_seq_one_letter_code
_entity_poly.pdbx_strand_id
1 'polypeptide(L)'
;MTCLDSEARVTPESASAPPLHCNPSAAALLHTIATAAASEQQNALLLLVRKCVDSQERVQMYEANAIHVLSEVVGSGDSYSAQVYAVECLNWATNDDSKLSESRFAVLRDSVRDAPPQELVSLADVLQHGSEEEKEDAAVLCASIASCGQRDALRDVGVLPPLMEMLRNGT
;
A
#
# COMPACT_ATOMS: atom_id res chain seq x y z
N MET A 1 60.66 23.29 17.75
CA MET A 1 60.73 21.95 18.35
C MET A 1 59.76 21.94 19.52
N THR A 2 58.51 21.59 19.24
CA THR A 2 57.42 21.40 20.19
C THR A 2 56.44 20.48 19.47
N CYS A 3 56.50 19.19 19.80
CA CYS A 3 55.48 18.21 19.44
C CYS A 3 54.25 18.48 20.33
N LEU A 4 53.08 18.57 19.70
CA LEU A 4 51.79 18.52 20.37
C LEU A 4 50.99 17.44 19.65
N ASP A 5 50.81 16.31 20.34
CA ASP A 5 49.95 15.20 19.94
C ASP A 5 48.51 15.70 19.73
N SER A 6 47.99 15.54 18.51
CA SER A 6 46.56 15.70 18.21
C SER A 6 45.88 14.35 18.39
N GLU A 7 45.09 14.22 19.44
CA GLU A 7 44.14 13.13 19.62
C GLU A 7 43.09 13.16 18.49
N ALA A 8 43.13 12.13 17.64
CA ALA A 8 42.16 11.90 16.59
C ALA A 8 40.81 11.52 17.22
N ARG A 9 39.86 12.44 17.11
CA ARG A 9 38.47 12.28 17.52
C ARG A 9 37.80 11.28 16.58
N VAL A 10 37.58 10.06 17.05
CA VAL A 10 36.77 9.03 16.37
C VAL A 10 35.33 9.54 16.29
N THR A 11 34.92 9.97 15.10
CA THR A 11 33.51 10.16 14.76
C THR A 11 32.83 8.80 14.68
N PRO A 12 31.71 8.57 15.39
CA PRO A 12 30.93 7.36 15.17
C PRO A 12 30.35 7.42 13.77
N GLU A 13 30.83 6.48 12.96
CA GLU A 13 30.25 5.97 11.72
C GLU A 13 28.72 6.03 11.83
N SER A 14 28.11 6.88 11.01
CA SER A 14 26.65 6.93 10.86
C SER A 14 26.20 5.50 10.58
N ALA A 15 25.44 4.95 11.52
CA ALA A 15 24.79 3.67 11.37
C ALA A 15 23.92 3.76 10.12
N SER A 16 24.45 3.24 9.02
CA SER A 16 23.70 2.97 7.81
C SER A 16 22.49 2.15 8.24
N ALA A 17 21.29 2.65 7.93
CA ALA A 17 20.08 1.88 8.08
C ALA A 17 20.28 0.51 7.37
N PRO A 18 19.91 -0.60 8.01
CA PRO A 18 20.08 -1.90 7.39
C PRO A 18 19.25 -1.96 6.09
N PRO A 19 19.78 -2.62 5.03
CA PRO A 19 19.05 -2.77 3.79
C PRO A 19 17.72 -3.49 4.02
N LEU A 20 16.68 -3.11 3.27
CA LEU A 20 15.35 -3.72 3.25
C LEU A 20 15.44 -5.19 2.74
N HIS A 21 15.95 -6.09 3.57
CA HIS A 21 16.01 -7.54 3.32
C HIS A 21 14.91 -8.31 4.04
N CYS A 22 14.00 -7.63 4.74
CA CYS A 22 12.90 -8.28 5.41
C CYS A 22 11.72 -8.34 4.44
N ASN A 23 11.26 -9.55 4.12
CA ASN A 23 9.92 -9.78 3.59
C ASN A 23 8.98 -9.91 4.81
N PRO A 24 8.46 -8.80 5.37
CA PRO A 24 7.72 -8.85 6.62
C PRO A 24 6.46 -9.70 6.47
N SER A 25 6.04 -10.39 7.52
CA SER A 25 4.74 -11.08 7.50
C SER A 25 3.59 -10.07 7.44
N ALA A 26 2.41 -10.50 7.00
CA ALA A 26 1.20 -9.68 7.09
C ALA A 26 0.93 -9.17 8.53
N ALA A 27 1.24 -9.97 9.54
CA ALA A 27 1.11 -9.57 10.95
C ALA A 27 2.10 -8.45 11.34
N ALA A 28 3.35 -8.52 10.88
CA ALA A 28 4.33 -7.46 11.13
C ALA A 28 3.94 -6.16 10.43
N LEU A 29 3.45 -6.25 9.19
CA LEU A 29 2.94 -5.10 8.44
C LEU A 29 1.75 -4.45 9.16
N LEU A 30 0.80 -5.23 9.69
CA LEU A 30 -0.32 -4.67 10.45
C LEU A 30 0.10 -3.95 11.73
N HIS A 31 1.14 -4.44 12.41
CA HIS A 31 1.69 -3.74 13.55
C HIS A 31 2.27 -2.38 13.14
N THR A 32 3.02 -2.32 12.04
CA THR A 32 3.50 -1.07 11.46
C THR A 32 2.33 -0.15 11.09
N ILE A 33 1.28 -0.68 10.44
CA ILE A 33 0.10 0.11 10.05
C ILE A 33 -0.56 0.76 11.27
N ALA A 34 -0.67 0.03 12.38
CA ALA A 34 -1.32 0.51 13.59
C ALA A 34 -0.51 1.56 14.38
N THR A 35 0.81 1.67 14.15
CA THR A 35 1.70 2.42 15.06
C THR A 35 2.60 3.44 14.37
N ALA A 36 2.84 3.29 13.07
CA ALA A 36 3.81 4.10 12.34
C ALA A 36 3.22 5.45 11.89
N ALA A 37 4.12 6.34 11.46
CA ALA A 37 3.74 7.60 10.83
C ALA A 37 3.16 7.39 9.42
N ALA A 38 2.44 8.38 8.89
CA ALA A 38 1.69 8.34 7.63
C ALA A 38 2.44 7.69 6.45
N SER A 39 3.70 8.08 6.19
CA SER A 39 4.46 7.56 5.04
C SER A 39 4.83 6.08 5.19
N GLU A 40 5.22 5.67 6.40
CA GLU A 40 5.56 4.28 6.71
C GLU A 40 4.30 3.40 6.76
N GLN A 41 3.20 3.92 7.30
CA GLN A 41 1.88 3.28 7.27
C GLN A 41 1.42 3.03 5.82
N GLN A 42 1.54 4.03 4.94
CA GLN A 42 1.17 3.89 3.53
C GLN A 42 2.01 2.82 2.82
N ASN A 43 3.32 2.81 3.05
CA ASN A 43 4.20 1.78 2.46
C ASN A 43 3.83 0.37 3.00
N ALA A 44 3.57 0.25 4.30
CA ALA A 44 3.16 -1.02 4.89
C ALA A 44 1.80 -1.52 4.34
N LEU A 45 0.86 -0.61 4.08
CA LEU A 45 -0.42 -0.93 3.42
C LEU A 45 -0.22 -1.45 2.00
N LEU A 46 0.60 -0.78 1.19
CA LEU A 46 0.93 -1.23 -0.16
C LEU A 46 1.53 -2.64 -0.17
N LEU A 47 2.48 -2.90 0.73
CA LEU A 47 3.08 -4.23 0.89
C LEU A 47 2.06 -5.27 1.37
N LEU A 48 1.13 -4.88 2.24
CA LEU A 48 0.08 -5.77 2.72
C LEU A 48 -0.87 -6.18 1.58
N VAL A 49 -1.30 -5.23 0.74
CA VAL A 49 -2.15 -5.51 -0.44
C VAL A 49 -1.47 -6.56 -1.34
N ARG A 50 -0.18 -6.38 -1.64
CA ARG A 50 0.60 -7.33 -2.43
C ARG A 50 0.62 -8.73 -1.83
N LYS A 51 0.68 -8.83 -0.50
CA LYS A 51 0.69 -10.11 0.24
C LYS A 51 -0.67 -10.78 0.32
N CYS A 52 -1.76 -10.01 0.35
CA CYS A 52 -3.12 -10.55 0.48
C CYS A 52 -3.54 -11.46 -0.69
N VAL A 53 -2.82 -11.47 -1.80
CA VAL A 53 -2.98 -12.47 -2.87
C VAL A 53 -2.74 -13.89 -2.33
N ASP A 54 -1.84 -14.06 -1.35
CA ASP A 54 -1.58 -15.32 -0.67
C ASP A 54 -2.56 -15.54 0.50
N SER A 55 -3.33 -16.63 0.45
CA SER A 55 -4.28 -17.01 1.49
C SER A 55 -3.66 -17.22 2.88
N GLN A 56 -2.40 -17.70 2.96
CA GLN A 56 -1.70 -17.88 4.23
C GLN A 56 -1.32 -16.55 4.87
N GLU A 57 -0.95 -15.56 4.06
CA GLU A 57 -0.72 -14.19 4.55
C GLU A 57 -2.04 -13.57 5.02
N ARG A 58 -3.17 -13.84 4.33
CA ARG A 58 -4.49 -13.41 4.81
C ARG A 58 -4.88 -14.02 6.15
N VAL A 59 -4.55 -15.29 6.40
CA VAL A 59 -4.78 -15.91 7.72
C VAL A 59 -4.04 -15.14 8.82
N GLN A 60 -2.74 -14.88 8.63
CA GLN A 60 -1.94 -14.11 9.60
C GLN A 60 -2.48 -12.68 9.80
N MET A 61 -2.95 -12.06 8.72
CA MET A 61 -3.62 -10.76 8.75
C MET A 61 -4.83 -10.81 9.72
N TYR A 62 -5.74 -11.78 9.57
CA TYR A 62 -6.91 -11.88 10.45
C TYR A 62 -6.56 -12.18 11.91
N GLU A 63 -5.56 -13.04 12.16
CA GLU A 63 -5.07 -13.33 13.51
C GLU A 63 -4.51 -12.09 14.21
N ALA A 64 -3.95 -11.16 13.46
CA ALA A 64 -3.47 -9.86 13.93
C ALA A 64 -4.56 -8.77 13.97
N ASN A 65 -5.84 -9.14 14.05
CA ASN A 65 -6.99 -8.22 14.19
C ASN A 65 -7.11 -7.19 13.04
N ALA A 66 -6.73 -7.58 11.82
CA ALA A 66 -6.73 -6.67 10.67
C ALA A 66 -8.04 -5.96 10.41
N ILE A 67 -9.18 -6.64 10.59
CA ILE A 67 -10.48 -6.06 10.28
C ILE A 67 -10.70 -4.78 11.08
N HIS A 68 -10.27 -4.75 12.35
CA HIS A 68 -10.34 -3.55 13.17
C HIS A 68 -9.37 -2.47 12.66
N VAL A 69 -8.07 -2.80 12.59
CA VAL A 69 -7.00 -1.87 12.21
C VAL A 69 -7.29 -1.23 10.84
N LEU A 70 -7.65 -2.03 9.85
CA LEU A 70 -7.95 -1.56 8.51
C LEU A 70 -9.26 -0.75 8.46
N SER A 71 -10.28 -1.11 9.25
CA SER A 71 -11.51 -0.29 9.35
C SER A 71 -11.21 1.10 9.90
N GLU A 72 -10.29 1.21 10.86
CA GLU A 72 -9.84 2.51 11.39
C GLU A 72 -9.11 3.31 10.32
N VAL A 73 -8.16 2.69 9.60
CA VAL A 73 -7.45 3.35 8.48
C VAL A 73 -8.40 3.83 7.40
N VAL A 74 -9.46 3.10 7.06
CA VAL A 74 -10.48 3.56 6.11
C VAL A 74 -11.13 4.87 6.60
N GLY A 75 -11.48 4.94 7.88
CA GLY A 75 -12.17 6.10 8.47
C GLY A 75 -11.27 7.30 8.79
N SER A 76 -9.99 7.08 9.07
CA SER A 76 -9.08 8.12 9.57
C SER A 76 -7.70 8.16 8.91
N GLY A 77 -7.52 7.47 7.79
CA GLY A 77 -6.23 7.37 7.10
C GLY A 77 -5.71 8.73 6.64
N ASP A 78 -4.39 8.91 6.73
CA ASP A 78 -3.72 10.19 6.44
C ASP A 78 -3.67 10.52 4.95
N SER A 79 -3.91 9.55 4.08
CA SER A 79 -3.92 9.72 2.63
C SER A 79 -5.02 8.92 1.97
N TYR A 80 -5.46 9.40 0.80
CA TYR A 80 -6.41 8.67 -0.04
C TYR A 80 -5.90 7.26 -0.38
N SER A 81 -4.62 7.14 -0.73
CA SER A 81 -3.99 5.85 -1.04
C SER A 81 -4.06 4.89 0.16
N ALA A 82 -3.81 5.38 1.38
CA ALA A 82 -3.92 4.55 2.58
C ALA A 82 -5.34 4.01 2.78
N GLN A 83 -6.36 4.85 2.57
CA GLN A 83 -7.76 4.43 2.67
C GLN A 83 -8.11 3.35 1.63
N VAL A 84 -7.76 3.55 0.35
CA VAL A 84 -8.10 2.58 -0.70
C VAL A 84 -7.31 1.28 -0.57
N TYR A 85 -6.04 1.32 -0.12
CA TYR A 85 -5.30 0.10 0.20
C TYR A 85 -5.93 -0.67 1.36
N ALA A 86 -6.43 0.02 2.39
CA ALA A 86 -7.14 -0.63 3.48
C ALA A 86 -8.46 -1.27 3.01
N VAL A 87 -9.22 -0.59 2.14
CA VAL A 87 -10.42 -1.17 1.49
C VAL A 87 -10.06 -2.41 0.69
N GLU A 88 -8.98 -2.39 -0.10
CA GLU A 88 -8.53 -3.54 -0.90
C GLU A 88 -8.22 -4.75 0.00
N CYS A 89 -7.50 -4.57 1.11
CA CYS A 89 -7.26 -5.64 2.07
C CYS A 89 -8.56 -6.20 2.69
N LEU A 90 -9.53 -5.34 2.98
CA LEU A 90 -10.85 -5.73 3.53
C LEU A 90 -11.75 -6.42 2.49
N ASN A 91 -11.52 -6.18 1.20
CA ASN A 91 -12.24 -6.84 0.10
C ASN A 91 -12.02 -8.36 0.13
N TRP A 92 -10.78 -8.80 0.40
CA TRP A 92 -10.46 -10.22 0.59
C TRP A 92 -11.17 -10.85 1.79
N ALA A 93 -11.33 -10.08 2.87
CA ALA A 93 -12.05 -10.52 4.08
C ALA A 93 -13.53 -10.81 3.83
N THR A 94 -14.08 -10.30 2.72
CA THR A 94 -15.49 -10.43 2.36
C THR A 94 -15.69 -11.54 1.32
N ASN A 95 -15.01 -11.45 0.17
CA ASN A 95 -15.25 -12.33 -0.97
C ASN A 95 -14.73 -13.75 -0.78
N ASP A 96 -13.52 -13.89 -0.21
CA ASP A 96 -12.82 -15.16 -0.19
C ASP A 96 -12.93 -15.88 1.15
N ASP A 97 -12.87 -15.11 2.26
CA ASP A 97 -12.68 -15.69 3.59
C ASP A 97 -13.88 -15.52 4.53
N SER A 98 -14.92 -14.78 4.11
CA SER A 98 -16.15 -14.53 4.87
C SER A 98 -15.94 -14.05 6.32
N LYS A 99 -14.83 -13.33 6.57
CA LYS A 99 -14.46 -12.77 7.89
C LYS A 99 -15.14 -11.42 8.16
N LEU A 100 -15.58 -10.73 7.10
CA LEU A 100 -16.31 -9.47 7.16
C LEU A 100 -17.63 -9.62 6.38
N SER A 101 -18.72 -9.06 6.91
CA SER A 101 -20.01 -9.09 6.21
C SER A 101 -20.03 -8.08 5.06
N GLU A 102 -20.63 -8.45 3.94
CA GLU A 102 -20.80 -7.57 2.76
C GLU A 102 -21.43 -6.22 3.12
N SER A 103 -22.44 -6.22 3.98
CA SER A 103 -23.10 -4.98 4.42
C SER A 103 -22.17 -4.03 5.19
N ARG A 104 -21.26 -4.59 6.01
CA ARG A 104 -20.29 -3.78 6.77
C ARG A 104 -19.16 -3.32 5.85
N PHE A 105 -18.72 -4.18 4.93
CA PHE A 105 -17.74 -3.83 3.92
C PHE A 105 -18.23 -2.69 3.01
N ALA A 106 -19.48 -2.77 2.53
CA ALA A 106 -20.08 -1.72 1.72
C ALA A 106 -20.08 -0.36 2.43
N VAL A 107 -20.44 -0.30 3.71
CA VAL A 107 -20.39 0.95 4.50
C VAL A 107 -18.96 1.51 4.59
N LEU A 108 -17.96 0.65 4.79
CA LEU A 108 -16.56 1.09 4.85
C LEU A 108 -16.10 1.62 3.50
N ARG A 109 -16.33 0.86 2.42
CA ARG A 109 -16.00 1.24 1.05
C ARG A 109 -16.62 2.57 0.67
N ASP A 110 -17.93 2.74 0.92
CA ASP A 110 -18.68 3.92 0.52
C ASP A 110 -18.35 5.16 1.39
N SER A 111 -17.56 5.00 2.47
CA SER A 111 -17.05 6.11 3.27
C SER A 111 -15.78 6.75 2.70
N VAL A 112 -15.10 6.07 1.78
CA VAL A 112 -13.94 6.62 1.07
C VAL A 112 -14.44 7.54 -0.05
N ARG A 113 -13.82 8.72 -0.18
CA ARG A 113 -14.14 9.65 -1.28
C ARG A 113 -13.79 9.03 -2.63
N ASP A 114 -14.50 9.42 -3.68
CA ASP A 114 -14.04 9.16 -5.04
C ASP A 114 -12.79 9.99 -5.36
N ALA A 115 -11.80 9.37 -6.02
CA ALA A 115 -10.72 10.11 -6.67
C ALA A 115 -11.27 11.02 -7.79
N PRO A 116 -10.90 12.32 -7.82
CA PRO A 116 -11.25 13.19 -8.93
C PRO A 116 -10.54 12.77 -10.21
N PRO A 117 -11.10 13.07 -11.41
CA PRO A 117 -10.52 12.67 -12.68
C PRO A 117 -9.06 13.07 -12.86
N GLN A 118 -8.64 14.23 -12.32
CA GLN A 118 -7.25 14.69 -12.42
C GLN A 118 -6.27 13.79 -11.66
N GLU A 119 -6.65 13.27 -10.48
CA GLU A 119 -5.82 12.32 -9.74
C GLU A 119 -5.69 11.00 -10.51
N LEU A 120 -6.77 10.55 -11.17
CA LEU A 120 -6.76 9.34 -12.00
C LEU A 120 -5.96 9.51 -13.29
N VAL A 121 -5.98 10.69 -13.91
CA VAL A 121 -5.14 11.02 -15.08
C VAL A 121 -3.66 11.00 -14.70
N SER A 122 -3.29 11.57 -13.55
CA SER A 122 -1.91 11.49 -13.05
C SER A 122 -1.48 10.04 -12.83
N LEU A 123 -2.39 9.19 -12.35
CA LEU A 123 -2.12 7.76 -12.19
C LEU A 123 -1.89 7.05 -13.55
N ALA A 124 -2.69 7.39 -14.57
CA ALA A 124 -2.49 6.89 -15.92
C ALA A 124 -1.14 7.32 -16.52
N ASP A 125 -0.70 8.56 -16.24
CA ASP A 125 0.60 9.07 -16.66
C ASP A 125 1.77 8.29 -16.02
N VAL A 126 1.68 8.01 -14.71
CA VAL A 126 2.67 7.17 -14.00
C VAL A 126 2.75 5.77 -14.61
N LEU A 127 1.60 5.14 -14.92
CA LEU A 127 1.59 3.83 -15.57
C LEU A 127 2.29 3.82 -16.94
N GLN A 128 2.27 4.95 -17.65
CA GLN A 128 2.86 5.04 -18.99
C GLN A 128 4.35 5.41 -18.95
N HIS A 129 4.74 6.32 -18.05
CA HIS A 129 6.04 6.99 -18.10
C HIS A 129 6.90 6.79 -16.84
N GLY A 130 6.35 6.19 -15.79
CA GLY A 130 7.07 5.92 -14.55
C GLY A 130 8.20 4.89 -14.73
N SER A 131 9.04 4.79 -13.72
CA SER A 131 9.92 3.63 -13.54
C SER A 131 9.11 2.34 -13.33
N GLU A 132 9.73 1.18 -13.50
CA GLU A 132 9.03 -0.09 -13.33
C GLU A 132 8.43 -0.26 -11.92
N GLU A 133 9.15 0.17 -10.87
CA GLU A 133 8.64 0.18 -9.50
C GLU A 133 7.42 1.12 -9.35
N GLU A 134 7.49 2.33 -9.90
CA GLU A 134 6.37 3.27 -9.86
C GLU A 134 5.15 2.75 -10.64
N LYS A 135 5.36 2.05 -11.76
CA LYS A 135 4.29 1.42 -12.53
C LYS A 135 3.64 0.28 -11.76
N GLU A 136 4.42 -0.57 -11.10
CA GLU A 136 3.90 -1.65 -10.27
C GLU A 136 3.07 -1.10 -9.10
N ASP A 137 3.58 -0.09 -8.40
CA ASP A 137 2.86 0.60 -7.33
C ASP A 137 1.56 1.23 -7.86
N ALA A 138 1.61 1.90 -9.00
CA ALA A 138 0.46 2.50 -9.66
C ALA A 138 -0.59 1.46 -10.09
N ALA A 139 -0.15 0.27 -10.53
CA ALA A 139 -1.04 -0.84 -10.87
C ALA A 139 -1.78 -1.38 -9.64
N VAL A 140 -1.08 -1.52 -8.50
CA VAL A 140 -1.71 -1.90 -7.22
C VAL A 140 -2.71 -0.83 -6.78
N LEU A 141 -2.38 0.45 -6.93
CA LEU A 141 -3.30 1.54 -6.63
C LEU A 141 -4.54 1.52 -7.54
N CYS A 142 -4.38 1.25 -8.84
CA CYS A 142 -5.51 1.08 -9.77
C CYS A 142 -6.45 -0.05 -9.32
N ALA A 143 -5.90 -1.21 -8.94
CA ALA A 143 -6.70 -2.34 -8.45
C ALA A 143 -7.48 -1.95 -7.19
N SER A 144 -6.83 -1.25 -6.27
CA SER A 144 -7.43 -0.81 -5.01
C SER A 144 -8.57 0.21 -5.24
N ILE A 145 -8.36 1.18 -6.13
CA ILE A 145 -9.38 2.16 -6.54
C ILE A 145 -10.56 1.46 -7.26
N ALA A 146 -10.28 0.45 -8.07
CA ALA A 146 -11.31 -0.35 -8.72
C ALA A 146 -12.18 -1.11 -7.71
N SER A 147 -11.62 -1.60 -6.61
CA SER A 147 -12.36 -2.23 -5.50
C SER A 147 -13.21 -1.23 -4.71
N CYS A 148 -12.81 0.03 -4.66
CA CYS A 148 -13.66 1.12 -4.16
C CYS A 148 -14.85 1.47 -5.08
N GLY A 149 -14.93 0.89 -6.29
CA GLY A 149 -16.06 1.06 -7.21
C GLY A 149 -15.78 1.99 -8.39
N GLN A 150 -14.60 2.59 -8.49
CA GLN A 150 -14.28 3.58 -9.53
C GLN A 150 -13.77 2.96 -10.85
N ARG A 151 -14.27 1.76 -11.22
CA ARG A 151 -13.81 1.01 -12.40
C ARG A 151 -14.04 1.74 -13.72
N ASP A 152 -15.18 2.41 -13.85
CA ASP A 152 -15.52 3.14 -15.08
C ASP A 152 -14.70 4.44 -15.19
N ALA A 153 -14.50 5.16 -14.09
CA ALA A 153 -13.64 6.35 -14.07
C ALA A 153 -12.18 6.02 -14.45
N LEU A 154 -11.64 4.92 -13.94
CA LEU A 154 -10.32 4.41 -14.34
C LEU A 154 -10.26 4.08 -15.84
N ARG A 155 -11.31 3.44 -16.38
CA ARG A 155 -11.41 3.14 -17.81
C ARG A 155 -11.43 4.41 -18.66
N ASP A 156 -12.18 5.42 -18.22
CA ASP A 156 -12.39 6.67 -18.96
C ASP A 156 -11.10 7.50 -19.07
N VAL A 157 -10.24 7.47 -18.05
CA VAL A 157 -8.92 8.12 -18.11
C VAL A 157 -7.85 7.27 -18.83
N GLY A 158 -8.21 6.06 -19.29
CA GLY A 158 -7.34 5.23 -20.11
C GLY A 158 -6.27 4.47 -19.34
N VAL A 159 -6.52 3.99 -18.12
CA VAL A 159 -5.53 3.14 -17.42
C VAL A 159 -5.37 1.75 -18.03
N LEU A 160 -6.33 1.26 -18.83
CA LEU A 160 -6.31 -0.12 -19.33
C LEU A 160 -5.17 -0.41 -20.32
N PRO A 161 -4.90 0.43 -21.35
CA PRO A 161 -3.80 0.20 -22.28
C PRO A 161 -2.43 -0.01 -21.63
N PRO A 162 -1.93 0.86 -20.73
CA PRO A 162 -0.62 0.64 -20.11
C PRO A 162 -0.60 -0.60 -19.20
N LEU A 163 -1.69 -0.91 -18.48
CA LEU A 163 -1.77 -2.15 -17.69
C LEU A 163 -1.69 -3.41 -18.56
N MET A 164 -2.34 -3.41 -19.72
CA MET A 164 -2.25 -4.53 -20.67
C MET A 164 -0.84 -4.69 -21.25
N GLU A 165 -0.13 -3.57 -21.47
CA GLU A 165 1.25 -3.59 -21.93
C GLU A 165 2.19 -4.19 -20.87
N MET A 166 2.06 -3.78 -19.61
CA MET A 166 2.80 -4.36 -18.48
C MET A 166 2.62 -5.88 -18.41
N LEU A 167 1.36 -6.36 -18.51
CA LEU A 167 1.05 -7.79 -18.48
C LEU A 167 1.65 -8.56 -19.67
N ARG A 168 1.77 -7.93 -20.84
CA ARG A 168 2.38 -8.56 -22.03
C ARG A 168 3.89 -8.68 -21.93
N ASN A 169 4.53 -7.69 -21.31
CA ASN A 169 5.97 -7.65 -21.17
C ASN A 169 6.45 -8.50 -19.99
N GLY A 170 5.56 -8.81 -19.05
CA GLY A 170 5.82 -9.72 -17.93
C GLY A 170 6.79 -9.13 -16.93
N THR A 171 6.40 -7.98 -16.36
CA THR A 171 7.21 -7.11 -15.48
C THR A 171 8.60 -6.83 -16.04
#